data_AF-G3HH24-F1
#
_entry.id   AF-G3HH24-F1
#
_cell.length_a   1.000
_cell.length_b   1.000
_cell.length_c   1.000
_cell.angle_alpha   90.00
_cell.angle_beta   90.00
_cell.angle_gamma   90.00
#
_symmetry.space_group_name_H-M   'P 1'
#
loop_
_entity.id
_entity.type
_entity.pdbx_description
1 polymer ?
#
loop_
_entity_poly.entity_id
_entity_poly.type
_entity_poly.pdbx_seq_one_letter_code
_entity_poly.pdbx_strand_id
1 'polypeptide(L)' 'VSTHMPKKLLMMASIDDCYTSARSCTATLSNFAKATFDAIPKTYSYLTPDFWKETVFTKSSYQEFTGQLV' A
#
# COMPACT_ATOMS: atom_id res chain seq x y z
N VAL A 1 -5.69 -17.66 9.11
CA VAL A 1 -5.83 -18.39 7.83
C VAL A 1 -6.51 -17.46 6.83
N SER A 2 -5.77 -16.88 5.88
CA SER A 2 -6.31 -15.97 4.86
C SER A 2 -7.01 -16.74 3.74
N THR A 3 -8.08 -16.20 3.17
CA THR A 3 -8.68 -16.75 1.95
C THR A 3 -7.77 -16.50 0.73
N HIS A 4 -8.09 -17.11 -0.41
CA HIS A 4 -7.22 -17.15 -1.61
C HIS A 4 -6.87 -15.76 -2.18
N MET A 5 -7.77 -14.78 -2.11
CA MET A 5 -7.55 -13.46 -2.72
C MET A 5 -6.59 -12.52 -1.96
N PRO A 6 -6.75 -12.27 -0.64
CA PRO A 6 -5.78 -11.45 0.08
C PRO A 6 -4.38 -12.05 0.06
N LYS A 7 -4.27 -13.38 0.08
CA LYS A 7 -2.97 -14.05 -0.02
C LYS A 7 -2.24 -13.65 -1.31
N LYS A 8 -2.95 -13.59 -2.44
CA LYS A 8 -2.37 -13.20 -3.73
C LYS A 8 -1.94 -11.73 -3.74
N LEU A 9 -2.75 -10.84 -3.18
CA LEU A 9 -2.43 -9.41 -3.08
C LEU A 9 -1.23 -9.16 -2.16
N LEU A 10 -1.17 -9.83 -1.00
CA LEU A 10 -0.04 -9.73 -0.08
C LEU A 10 1.26 -10.26 -0.70
N MET A 11 1.18 -11.37 -1.45
CA MET A 11 2.33 -11.90 -2.21
C MET A 11 2.79 -10.93 -3.31
N MET A 12 1.87 -10.25 -4.00
CA MET A 12 2.22 -9.20 -4.98
C MET A 12 2.89 -7.99 -4.32
N ALA A 13 2.51 -7.68 -3.08
CA ALA A 13 3.13 -6.63 -2.27
C ALA A 13 4.42 -7.08 -1.56
N SER A 14 4.90 -8.31 -1.80
CA SER A 14 6.07 -8.90 -1.14
C SER A 14 5.97 -8.93 0.40
N ILE A 15 4.78 -9.26 0.93
CA ILE A 15 4.55 -9.47 2.36
C ILE A 15 4.50 -10.97 2.64
N ASP A 16 5.55 -11.50 3.27
CA ASP A 16 5.68 -12.94 3.56
C ASP A 16 4.75 -13.41 4.68
N ASP A 17 4.73 -12.68 5.80
CA ASP A 17 3.99 -13.05 7.00
C ASP A 17 2.99 -11.96 7.42
N CYS A 18 1.70 -12.31 7.45
CA CYS A 18 0.63 -11.40 7.86
C CYS A 18 -0.52 -12.15 8.53
N TYR A 19 -0.93 -11.70 9.71
CA TYR A 19 -2.17 -12.13 10.34
C TYR A 19 -3.33 -11.24 9.86
N THR A 20 -4.32 -11.85 9.21
CA THR A 20 -5.48 -11.15 8.67
C THR A 20 -6.75 -11.48 9.46
N SER A 21 -7.50 -10.46 9.87
CA SER A 21 -8.86 -10.60 10.38
C SER A 21 -9.81 -9.76 9.54
N ALA A 22 -10.91 -10.35 9.08
CA ALA A 22 -11.95 -9.67 8.33
C ALA A 22 -13.25 -9.71 9.13
N ARG A 23 -13.96 -8.56 9.19
CA ARG A 23 -15.27 -8.43 9.84
C ARG A 23 -16.26 -7.92 8.79
N SER A 24 -17.54 -8.26 8.91
CA SER A 24 -18.61 -8.02 7.92
C SER A 24 -18.67 -9.08 6.78
N CYS A 25 -19.51 -8.85 5.77
CA CYS A 25 -19.82 -9.79 4.69
C CYS A 25 -18.62 -10.01 3.76
N THR A 26 -17.75 -10.95 4.14
CA THR A 26 -16.60 -11.43 3.36
C THR A 26 -17.00 -12.32 2.18
N ALA A 27 -18.30 -12.61 2.01
CA ALA A 27 -18.81 -13.46 0.93
C ALA A 27 -18.62 -12.82 -0.45
N THR A 28 -18.57 -11.48 -0.53
CA THR A 28 -18.34 -10.76 -1.79
C THR A 28 -16.84 -10.54 -2.02
N LEU A 29 -16.30 -11.25 -3.01
CA LEU A 29 -14.88 -11.21 -3.40
C LEU A 29 -14.36 -9.78 -3.62
N SER A 30 -15.13 -8.94 -4.32
CA SER A 30 -14.75 -7.57 -4.69
C SER A 30 -14.51 -6.69 -3.46
N ASN A 31 -15.42 -6.71 -2.49
CA ASN A 31 -15.28 -5.93 -1.26
C ASN A 31 -14.04 -6.36 -0.46
N PHE A 32 -13.76 -7.67 -0.44
CA PHE A 32 -12.64 -8.20 0.31
C PHE A 32 -11.28 -7.91 -0.36
N ALA A 33 -11.22 -7.99 -1.69
CA ALA A 33 -10.06 -7.59 -2.47
C ALA A 33 -9.79 -6.09 -2.30
N LYS A 34 -10.83 -5.25 -2.40
CA LYS A 34 -10.72 -3.81 -2.17
C LYS A 34 -10.22 -3.48 -0.77
N ALA A 35 -10.78 -4.10 0.28
CA ALA A 35 -10.35 -3.87 1.65
C ALA A 35 -8.86 -4.21 1.86
N THR A 36 -8.36 -5.27 1.22
CA THR A 36 -6.94 -5.64 1.29
C THR A 36 -6.08 -4.65 0.51
N PHE A 37 -6.50 -4.27 -0.70
CA PHE A 37 -5.80 -3.29 -1.52
C PHE A 37 -5.70 -1.92 -0.83
N ASP A 38 -6.79 -1.45 -0.23
CA ASP A 38 -6.85 -0.18 0.50
C ASP A 38 -6.02 -0.20 1.80
N ALA A 39 -5.71 -1.38 2.34
CA ALA A 39 -4.92 -1.52 3.57
C ALA A 39 -3.41 -1.40 3.31
N ILE A 40 -2.91 -1.87 2.16
CA ILE A 40 -1.49 -1.83 1.81
C ILE A 40 -0.90 -0.41 1.80
N PRO A 41 -1.45 0.60 1.08
CA PRO A 41 -0.86 1.93 1.07
C PRO A 41 -0.97 2.64 2.44
N LYS A 42 -1.89 2.21 3.30
CA LYS A 42 -2.02 2.76 4.65
C LYS A 42 -0.81 2.44 5.53
N THR A 43 -0.04 1.40 5.22
CA THR A 43 1.21 1.11 5.95
C THR A 43 2.22 2.23 5.79
N TYR A 44 2.29 2.87 4.61
CA TYR A 44 3.14 4.03 4.37
C TYR A 44 2.59 5.32 4.98
N SER A 45 1.25 5.43 5.09
CA SER A 45 0.62 6.58 5.76
C SER A 45 0.82 6.59 7.28
N TYR A 46 1.23 5.46 7.86
CA TYR A 46 1.43 5.36 9.30
C TYR A 46 2.79 5.93 9.70
N LEU A 47 2.78 6.98 10.53
CA LEU A 47 3.97 7.71 10.92
C LEU A 47 4.63 7.06 12.15
N THR A 48 5.62 6.19 11.93
CA THR A 48 6.49 5.68 13.00
C THR A 48 7.56 6.71 13.39
N PRO A 49 8.14 6.63 14.61
CA PRO A 49 9.19 7.55 15.05
C PRO A 49 10.38 7.69 14.10
N ASP A 50 10.66 6.65 13.31
CA ASP A 50 11.72 6.64 12.30
C ASP A 50 11.50 7.68 11.19
N PHE A 51 10.24 8.02 10.92
CA PHE A 51 9.82 8.95 9.86
C PHE A 51 9.57 10.38 10.37
N TRP A 52 9.86 10.70 11.64
CA TRP A 52 9.63 12.05 12.19
C TRP A 52 10.67 13.09 11.76
N LYS A 53 11.78 12.63 11.17
CA LYS A 53 12.84 13.53 10.69
C LYS A 53 12.32 14.38 9.54
N GLU A 54 12.80 15.60 9.46
CA GLU A 54 12.44 16.52 8.39
C GLU A 54 12.82 15.95 7.01
N THR A 55 11.86 15.97 6.07
CA THR A 55 12.07 15.51 4.71
C THR A 55 12.74 16.61 3.88
N VAL A 56 13.82 16.29 3.17
CA VAL A 56 14.42 17.21 2.20
C VAL A 56 13.57 17.22 0.93
N PHE A 57 12.96 18.36 0.62
CA PHE A 57 12.19 18.51 -0.61
C PHE A 57 13.13 18.65 -1.82
N THR A 58 13.03 17.73 -2.76
CA THR A 58 13.71 17.80 -4.04
C THR A 58 12.74 18.28 -5.13
N LYS A 59 13.28 18.80 -6.24
CA LYS A 59 12.46 19.12 -7.42
C LYS A 59 11.74 17.86 -7.89
N SER A 60 10.53 18.01 -8.44
CA SER A 60 9.83 16.89 -9.07
C SER A 60 10.50 16.55 -10.40
N SER A 61 10.38 15.30 -10.86
CA SER A 61 10.98 14.87 -12.13
C SER A 61 10.53 15.74 -13.32
N TYR A 62 9.29 16.23 -13.30
CA TYR A 62 8.79 17.17 -14.31
C TYR A 62 9.56 18.50 -14.34
N GLN A 63 9.94 19.02 -13.17
CA GLN A 63 10.74 20.24 -13.04
C GLN A 63 12.21 20.03 -13.40
N GLU A 64 12.72 18.82 -13.25
CA GLU A 64 14.11 18.48 -13.56
C GLU A 64 14.33 18.25 -15.06
N PHE A 65 13.39 17.57 -15.74
CA PHE A 65 13.49 17.23 -17.16
C PHE A 65 12.69 18.17 -18.08
N THR A 66 12.35 19.37 -17.61
CA THR A 66 11.54 20.33 -18.38
C THR A 66 12.15 20.62 -19.77
N GLY A 67 13.48 20.60 -19.90
CA GLY A 67 14.15 20.80 -21.19
C GLY A 67 14.16 19.61 -22.15
N GLN A 68 13.81 18.40 -21.70
CA GLN A 68 13.71 17.18 -22.55
C GLN A 68 12.26 16.84 -22.92
N LEU A 69 11.29 17.36 -22.15
CA LEU A 69 9.87 17.11 -22.31
C LEU A 69 9.16 18.19 -23.16
N VAL A 70 9.90 19.20 -23.61
CA VAL A 70 9.50 20.21 -24.60
C VAL A 70 10.01 19.78 -25.96
#